data_AF-A0A7X8LME0-F1
#
_entry.id   AF-A0A7X8LME0-F1
#
_cell.length_a   1.000
_cell.length_b   1.000
_cell.length_c   1.000
_cell.angle_alpha   90.00
_cell.angle_beta   90.00
_cell.angle_gamma   90.00
#
_symmetry.space_group_name_H-M   'P 1'
#
loop_
_entity.id
_entity.type
_entity.pdbx_description
1 polymer ?
#
loop_
_entity_poly.entity_id
_entity_poly.type
_entity_poly.pdbx_seq_one_letter_code
_entity_poly.pdbx_strand_id
1 'polypeptide(L)'
;MLEFKRGILGQELFYRKGIQGFEVKIDERLEKCIVYPPLSGEARSGDEVILNTTAMSLGLGTGGYHYVIANLRHGDKELTPGGHIMKMRYTPLQLKVMSVEEEASPHRQAMMEADSLDHTPVLVGTLHSILAPMALYLHRQGYRSAYLMTDGAALPLAFSNTVAILKERNIICGSVTAGHAFGGDLEAVNVYSGLLAAKKVLAADVIICAMGPGIVGTGSKWGFTGVEQGDILNAVESLQGIPIAVPRIGFADTRERHRGISHHTLTVLKRVCRVEAILPLPELEDQKMSFILEQLRKEELLESYLCCLERVEGFHDILDNSPLKLSTMGRGLEEEPDFFKTLLAAARVTERILRGEKLNRIRLS
;
A
#
# COMPACT_ATOMS: atom_id res chain seq x y z
N MET A 1 11.38 -20.35 10.45
CA MET A 1 12.82 -20.70 10.35
C MET A 1 13.36 -20.09 9.07
N LEU A 2 14.63 -19.67 9.05
CA LEU A 2 15.26 -18.94 7.96
C LEU A 2 16.24 -19.87 7.22
N GLU A 3 16.11 -19.99 5.90
CA GLU A 3 17.12 -20.60 5.04
C GLU A 3 18.03 -19.52 4.46
N PHE A 4 19.34 -19.72 4.54
CA PHE A 4 20.32 -18.86 3.90
C PHE A 4 21.33 -19.65 3.08
N LYS A 5 21.78 -19.04 1.99
CA LYS A 5 22.84 -19.56 1.13
C LYS A 5 23.86 -18.48 0.79
N ARG A 6 25.07 -18.92 0.42
CA ARG A 6 26.07 -18.05 -0.18
C ARG A 6 25.82 -17.93 -1.68
N GLY A 7 26.14 -16.77 -2.25
CA GLY A 7 26.12 -16.58 -3.69
C GLY A 7 27.09 -15.51 -4.14
N ILE A 8 27.34 -15.46 -5.45
CA ILE A 8 28.17 -14.44 -6.10
C ILE A 8 27.29 -13.63 -7.02
N LEU A 9 27.29 -12.30 -6.85
CA LEU A 9 26.50 -11.42 -7.70
C LEU A 9 27.01 -11.42 -9.15
N GLY A 10 26.08 -11.59 -10.09
CA GLY A 10 26.31 -11.52 -11.53
C GLY A 10 25.95 -10.15 -12.09
N GLN A 11 25.28 -10.14 -13.24
CA GLN A 11 24.86 -8.92 -13.92
C GLN A 11 23.85 -8.11 -13.08
N GLU A 12 24.01 -6.78 -13.04
CA GLU A 12 22.98 -5.88 -12.50
C GLU A 12 21.77 -5.86 -13.44
N LEU A 13 20.60 -6.19 -12.90
CA LEU A 13 19.32 -6.22 -13.63
C LEU A 13 18.63 -4.86 -13.60
N PHE A 14 18.71 -4.16 -12.47
CA PHE A 14 18.18 -2.82 -12.32
C PHE A 14 18.79 -2.12 -11.10
N TYR A 15 18.75 -0.78 -11.14
CA TYR A 15 19.13 0.08 -10.02
C TYR A 15 18.07 1.15 -9.81
N ARG A 16 17.70 1.39 -8.55
CA ARG A 16 17.00 2.60 -8.10
C ARG A 16 17.55 2.98 -6.72
N LYS A 17 17.38 4.24 -6.33
CA LYS A 17 17.79 4.68 -4.99
C LYS A 17 17.19 3.76 -3.91
N GLY A 18 18.06 3.13 -3.12
CA GLY A 18 17.68 2.24 -2.02
C GLY A 18 17.38 0.78 -2.39
N ILE A 19 17.50 0.39 -3.66
CA ILE A 19 17.30 -1.00 -4.09
C ILE A 19 18.09 -1.32 -5.38
N GLN A 20 18.77 -2.47 -5.39
CA GLN A 20 19.42 -3.01 -6.57
C GLN A 20 18.93 -4.42 -6.85
N GLY A 21 18.81 -4.80 -8.12
CA GLY A 21 18.51 -6.15 -8.56
C GLY A 21 19.70 -6.74 -9.30
N PHE A 22 20.04 -7.99 -8.99
CA PHE A 22 21.16 -8.69 -9.61
C PHE A 22 20.75 -10.11 -10.01
N GLU A 23 21.39 -10.64 -11.03
CA GLU A 23 21.58 -12.09 -11.13
C GLU A 23 22.50 -12.56 -10.01
N VAL A 24 22.33 -13.78 -9.54
CA VAL A 24 23.18 -14.35 -8.49
C VAL A 24 23.44 -15.82 -8.77
N LYS A 25 24.72 -16.22 -8.73
CA LYS A 25 25.12 -17.63 -8.79
C LYS A 25 25.05 -18.22 -7.39
N ILE A 26 24.18 -19.20 -7.19
CA ILE A 26 24.04 -19.98 -5.96
C ILE A 26 24.31 -21.44 -6.33
N ASP A 27 25.36 -22.03 -5.76
CA ASP A 27 25.86 -23.33 -6.21
C ASP A 27 26.11 -23.32 -7.74
N GLU A 28 25.44 -24.18 -8.52
CA GLU A 28 25.50 -24.18 -10.00
C GLU A 28 24.27 -23.55 -10.67
N ARG A 29 23.45 -22.81 -9.92
CA ARG A 29 22.22 -22.18 -10.44
C ARG A 29 22.38 -20.68 -10.58
N LEU A 30 21.82 -20.13 -11.66
CA LEU A 30 21.68 -18.69 -11.87
C LEU A 30 20.26 -18.27 -11.49
N GLU A 31 20.15 -17.44 -10.47
CA GLU A 31 18.88 -16.96 -9.93
C GLU A 31 18.88 -15.43 -9.83
N LYS A 32 17.82 -14.84 -9.28
CA LYS A 32 17.72 -13.38 -9.10
C LYS A 32 17.70 -13.03 -7.63
N CYS A 33 18.30 -11.90 -7.27
CA CYS A 33 18.22 -11.38 -5.92
C CYS A 33 18.02 -9.86 -5.89
N ILE A 34 17.58 -9.40 -4.72
CA ILE A 34 17.46 -7.99 -4.38
C ILE A 34 18.44 -7.66 -3.26
N VAL A 35 19.13 -6.53 -3.44
CA VAL A 35 19.95 -5.87 -2.43
C VAL A 35 19.23 -4.61 -2.01
N TYR A 36 19.14 -4.38 -0.69
CA TYR A 36 18.77 -3.09 -0.13
C TYR A 36 20.02 -2.41 0.43
N PRO A 37 20.67 -1.49 -0.30
CA PRO A 37 21.88 -0.83 0.17
C PRO A 37 21.79 -0.18 1.57
N PRO A 38 20.63 0.36 2.01
CA PRO A 38 20.47 0.80 3.39
C PRO A 38 20.75 -0.30 4.43
N LEU A 39 20.46 -1.57 4.11
CA LEU A 39 20.69 -2.72 4.99
C LEU A 39 22.09 -3.33 4.80
N SER A 40 22.47 -3.65 3.56
CA SER A 40 23.64 -4.49 3.29
C SER A 40 24.81 -3.77 2.59
N GLY A 41 24.65 -2.47 2.32
CA GLY A 41 25.63 -1.67 1.57
C GLY A 41 25.48 -1.77 0.05
N GLU A 42 26.11 -0.85 -0.67
CA GLU A 42 26.11 -0.84 -2.14
C GLU A 42 26.80 -2.09 -2.69
N ALA A 43 26.12 -2.80 -3.58
CA ALA A 43 26.62 -4.03 -4.18
C ALA A 43 27.11 -3.83 -5.61
N ARG A 44 28.04 -4.68 -6.04
CA ARG A 44 28.56 -4.76 -7.41
C ARG A 44 28.65 -6.20 -7.86
N SER A 45 28.66 -6.41 -9.18
CA SER A 45 28.96 -7.70 -9.79
C SER A 45 30.30 -8.25 -9.26
N GLY A 46 30.32 -9.54 -8.94
CA GLY A 46 31.45 -10.24 -8.34
C GLY A 46 31.45 -10.27 -6.80
N ASP A 47 30.61 -9.48 -6.13
CA ASP A 47 30.54 -9.48 -4.66
C ASP A 47 29.99 -10.83 -4.14
N GLU A 48 30.62 -11.38 -3.10
CA GLU A 48 30.10 -12.53 -2.35
C GLU A 48 29.05 -12.06 -1.34
N VAL A 49 27.89 -12.72 -1.32
CA VAL A 49 26.73 -12.33 -0.49
C VAL A 49 26.15 -13.51 0.26
N ILE A 50 25.51 -13.22 1.40
CA ILE A 50 24.61 -14.13 2.10
C ILE A 50 23.17 -13.77 1.72
N LEU A 51 22.40 -14.76 1.27
CA LEU A 51 21.04 -14.58 0.74
C LEU A 51 20.04 -15.31 1.65
N ASN A 52 18.90 -14.68 1.93
CA ASN A 52 17.69 -15.36 2.37
C ASN A 52 17.01 -16.01 1.15
N THR A 53 16.97 -17.34 1.14
CA THR A 53 16.40 -18.15 0.05
C THR A 53 15.04 -18.77 0.40
N THR A 54 14.56 -18.54 1.63
CA THR A 54 13.39 -19.20 2.23
C THR A 54 12.14 -19.15 1.34
N ALA A 55 11.77 -17.96 0.86
CA ALA A 55 10.54 -17.80 0.09
C ALA A 55 10.61 -18.52 -1.26
N MET A 56 11.77 -18.53 -1.91
CA MET A 56 11.98 -19.20 -3.19
C MET A 56 11.99 -20.71 -3.03
N SER A 57 12.62 -21.25 -1.99
CA SER A 57 12.62 -22.68 -1.68
C SER A 57 11.21 -23.22 -1.37
N LEU A 58 10.30 -22.36 -0.90
CA LEU A 58 8.89 -22.68 -0.68
C LEU A 58 7.99 -22.37 -1.89
N GLY A 59 8.52 -21.82 -2.99
CA GLY A 59 7.73 -21.39 -4.15
C GLY A 59 6.80 -20.19 -3.89
N LEU A 60 7.11 -19.37 -2.88
CA LEU A 60 6.32 -18.22 -2.42
C LEU A 60 6.92 -16.85 -2.80
N GLY A 61 8.05 -16.83 -3.52
CA GLY A 61 8.76 -15.60 -3.85
C GLY A 61 8.00 -14.72 -4.84
N THR A 62 7.32 -13.68 -4.34
CA THR A 62 6.74 -12.64 -5.19
C THR A 62 7.85 -11.95 -5.99
N GLY A 63 7.74 -11.99 -7.32
CA GLY A 63 8.76 -11.44 -8.24
C GLY A 63 9.95 -12.37 -8.50
N GLY A 64 10.06 -13.51 -7.81
CA GLY A 64 11.10 -14.50 -8.07
C GLY A 64 12.50 -14.09 -7.61
N TYR A 65 12.61 -13.34 -6.49
CA TYR A 65 13.88 -12.85 -5.95
C TYR A 65 14.21 -13.49 -4.60
N HIS A 66 15.48 -13.81 -4.42
CA HIS A 66 16.12 -13.93 -3.09
C HIS A 66 16.43 -12.55 -2.52
N TYR A 67 16.71 -12.47 -1.22
CA TYR A 67 17.03 -11.19 -0.57
C TYR A 67 18.40 -11.25 0.10
N VAL A 68 19.30 -10.32 -0.25
CA VAL A 68 20.63 -10.26 0.37
C VAL A 68 20.51 -9.82 1.82
N ILE A 69 21.02 -10.64 2.73
CA ILE A 69 21.16 -10.37 4.16
C ILE A 69 22.42 -9.53 4.39
N ALA A 70 23.55 -9.94 3.81
CA ALA A 70 24.85 -9.29 3.98
C ALA A 70 25.67 -9.39 2.69
N ASN A 71 26.41 -8.33 2.39
CA ASN A 71 27.42 -8.33 1.34
C ASN A 71 28.80 -8.41 2.01
N LEU A 72 29.53 -9.49 1.73
CA LEU A 72 30.80 -9.83 2.39
C LEU A 72 31.98 -9.00 1.90
N ARG A 73 31.80 -8.15 0.88
CA ARG A 73 32.80 -7.17 0.46
C ARG A 73 33.01 -6.09 1.52
N HIS A 74 31.95 -5.73 2.25
CA HIS A 74 32.00 -4.68 3.26
C HIS A 74 32.30 -5.34 4.62
N GLY A 75 33.36 -4.89 5.29
CA GLY A 75 33.69 -5.33 6.66
C GLY A 75 32.79 -4.64 7.68
N ASP A 76 33.01 -3.34 7.86
CA ASP A 76 32.27 -2.51 8.82
C ASP A 76 31.44 -1.43 8.11
N LYS A 77 30.31 -1.08 8.70
CA LYS A 77 29.45 0.02 8.27
C LYS A 77 29.14 0.93 9.45
N GLU A 78 29.52 2.19 9.33
CA GLU A 78 29.25 3.21 10.35
C GLU A 78 27.80 3.66 10.33
N LEU A 79 27.31 4.09 11.50
CA LEU A 79 25.98 4.69 11.64
C LEU A 79 25.94 6.06 10.96
N THR A 80 24.90 6.32 10.18
CA THR A 80 24.64 7.66 9.67
C THR A 80 24.15 8.59 10.79
N PRO A 81 24.53 9.87 10.81
CA PRO A 81 24.03 10.86 11.77
C PRO A 81 22.51 11.03 11.71
N GLY A 82 21.91 11.50 12.81
CA GLY A 82 20.48 11.82 12.91
C GLY A 82 19.57 10.61 13.10
N GLY A 83 18.42 10.84 13.74
CA GLY A 83 17.46 9.78 14.05
C GLY A 83 17.93 8.88 15.18
N HIS A 84 16.98 8.30 15.92
CA HIS A 84 17.22 7.25 16.90
C HIS A 84 16.07 6.24 17.02
N ILE A 85 14.95 6.47 16.33
CA ILE A 85 13.84 5.53 16.33
C ILE A 85 14.20 4.29 15.51
N MET A 86 13.92 3.12 16.08
CA MET A 86 14.29 1.83 15.50
C MET A 86 13.11 1.17 14.79
N LYS A 87 13.35 0.71 13.55
CA LYS A 87 12.46 -0.16 12.76
C LYS A 87 13.08 -1.56 12.61
N MET A 88 12.25 -2.54 12.25
CA MET A 88 12.58 -3.97 12.35
C MET A 88 13.21 -4.39 13.70
N ARG A 89 12.68 -3.83 14.80
CA ARG A 89 13.24 -3.90 16.16
C ARG A 89 13.51 -5.34 16.60
N TYR A 90 14.65 -5.54 17.27
CA TYR A 90 15.07 -6.82 17.86
C TYR A 90 15.27 -7.97 16.87
N THR A 91 15.38 -7.66 15.57
CA THR A 91 15.89 -8.60 14.56
C THR A 91 17.35 -8.28 14.24
N PRO A 92 18.13 -9.23 13.70
CA PRO A 92 19.50 -8.96 13.23
C PRO A 92 19.60 -7.87 12.15
N LEU A 93 18.48 -7.44 11.55
CA LEU A 93 18.42 -6.42 10.50
C LEU A 93 17.78 -5.10 10.97
N GLN A 94 17.68 -4.86 12.28
CA GLN A 94 17.14 -3.61 12.80
C GLN A 94 17.90 -2.38 12.27
N LEU A 95 17.18 -1.31 11.97
CA LEU A 95 17.76 -0.07 11.46
C LEU A 95 17.16 1.15 12.14
N LYS A 96 17.97 2.20 12.17
CA LYS A 96 17.62 3.51 12.69
C LYS A 96 17.04 4.37 11.58
N VAL A 97 15.98 5.10 11.90
CA VAL A 97 15.40 6.14 11.04
C VAL A 97 15.35 7.47 11.79
N MET A 98 15.11 8.57 11.08
CA MET A 98 14.65 9.84 11.67
C MET A 98 13.14 9.90 11.55
N SER A 99 12.41 9.58 12.62
CA SER A 99 10.95 9.67 12.60
C SER A 99 10.46 11.11 12.80
N VAL A 100 9.27 11.40 12.29
CA VAL A 100 8.68 12.76 12.33
C VAL A 100 8.45 13.27 13.75
N GLU A 101 8.30 12.36 14.71
CA GLU A 101 8.06 12.63 16.14
C GLU A 101 9.35 12.95 16.92
N GLU A 102 10.52 12.63 16.38
CA GLU A 102 11.79 12.81 17.08
C GLU A 102 12.09 14.29 17.38
N GLU A 103 12.79 14.56 18.48
CA GLU A 103 13.17 15.93 18.85
C GLU A 103 14.08 16.58 17.80
N ALA A 104 14.98 15.79 17.22
CA ALA A 104 15.86 16.22 16.13
C ALA A 104 15.17 16.27 14.76
N SER A 105 13.88 15.90 14.67
CA SER A 105 13.13 15.94 13.41
C SER A 105 12.92 17.40 12.98
N PRO A 106 13.18 17.74 11.71
CA PRO A 106 12.82 19.07 11.19
C PRO A 106 11.30 19.32 11.20
N HIS A 107 10.50 18.28 11.42
CA HIS A 107 9.04 18.33 11.45
C HIS A 107 8.47 18.35 12.88
N ARG A 108 9.33 18.34 13.90
CA ARG A 108 8.92 18.21 15.32
C ARG A 108 7.83 19.21 15.70
N GLN A 109 7.99 20.49 15.35
CA GLN A 109 7.01 21.52 15.70
C GLN A 109 5.63 21.22 15.11
N ALA A 110 5.58 20.95 13.79
CA ALA A 110 4.34 20.61 13.10
C ALA A 110 3.68 19.36 13.70
N MET A 111 4.47 18.37 14.12
CA MET A 111 3.95 17.14 14.73
C MET A 111 3.49 17.32 16.17
N MET A 112 4.07 18.22 16.97
CA MET A 112 3.59 18.51 18.33
C MET A 112 2.22 19.21 18.31
N GLU A 113 1.92 19.96 17.25
CA GLU A 113 0.64 20.65 17.06
C GLU A 113 -0.39 19.80 16.30
N ALA A 114 0.03 18.65 15.76
CA ALA A 114 -0.82 17.79 14.95
C ALA A 114 -1.75 16.95 15.82
N ASP A 115 -3.04 17.32 15.88
CA ASP A 115 -4.06 16.60 16.65
C ASP A 115 -5.30 16.21 15.83
N SER A 116 -5.34 16.63 14.56
CA SER A 116 -6.46 16.38 13.64
C SER A 116 -6.00 16.25 12.19
N LEU A 117 -6.82 15.57 11.39
CA LEU A 117 -6.74 15.52 9.94
C LEU A 117 -7.56 16.64 9.27
N ASP A 118 -8.24 17.50 10.04
CA ASP A 118 -9.04 18.62 9.52
C ASP A 118 -10.03 18.18 8.42
N HIS A 119 -10.77 17.09 8.69
CA HIS A 119 -11.70 16.47 7.74
C HIS A 119 -11.07 16.04 6.39
N THR A 120 -9.76 15.80 6.37
CA THR A 120 -9.08 15.27 5.16
C THR A 120 -9.56 13.84 4.87
N PRO A 121 -9.97 13.54 3.63
CA PRO A 121 -10.36 12.19 3.24
C PRO A 121 -9.18 11.24 3.18
N VAL A 122 -9.40 10.04 3.71
CA VAL A 122 -8.41 8.96 3.72
C VAL A 122 -8.98 7.72 3.04
N LEU A 123 -8.44 7.41 1.87
CA LEU A 123 -8.72 6.20 1.10
C LEU A 123 -7.93 5.03 1.68
N VAL A 124 -8.60 4.19 2.46
CA VAL A 124 -7.98 3.01 3.09
C VAL A 124 -8.31 1.78 2.26
N GLY A 125 -7.31 1.07 1.77
CA GLY A 125 -7.54 -0.17 1.05
C GLY A 125 -6.64 -1.32 1.46
N THR A 126 -6.94 -2.49 0.89
CA THR A 126 -6.43 -3.78 1.36
C THR A 126 -5.33 -4.36 0.50
N LEU A 127 -4.95 -3.69 -0.59
CA LEU A 127 -3.92 -4.14 -1.52
C LEU A 127 -3.04 -2.97 -1.93
N HIS A 128 -1.77 -3.24 -2.21
CA HIS A 128 -0.88 -2.22 -2.78
C HIS A 128 -1.30 -1.77 -4.19
N SER A 129 -1.92 -2.65 -4.98
CA SER A 129 -2.33 -2.37 -6.36
C SER A 129 -3.42 -1.29 -6.48
N ILE A 130 -4.03 -0.88 -5.36
CA ILE A 130 -5.01 0.22 -5.36
C ILE A 130 -4.38 1.59 -5.59
N LEU A 131 -3.10 1.74 -5.23
CA LEU A 131 -2.45 3.04 -5.10
C LEU A 131 -2.44 3.81 -6.41
N ALA A 132 -1.89 3.22 -7.46
CA ALA A 132 -1.68 3.91 -8.72
C ALA A 132 -2.97 4.38 -9.39
N PRO A 133 -4.02 3.54 -9.56
CA PRO A 133 -5.26 3.98 -10.19
C PRO A 133 -5.92 5.18 -9.48
N MET A 134 -5.96 5.16 -8.14
CA MET A 134 -6.54 6.27 -7.36
C MET A 134 -5.66 7.52 -7.43
N ALA A 135 -4.34 7.38 -7.28
CA ALA A 135 -3.42 8.50 -7.36
C ALA A 135 -3.43 9.18 -8.73
N LEU A 136 -3.47 8.41 -9.83
CA LEU A 136 -3.57 8.92 -11.19
C LEU A 136 -4.83 9.75 -11.40
N TYR A 137 -5.97 9.26 -10.92
CA TYR A 137 -7.23 10.00 -10.99
C TYR A 137 -7.14 11.31 -10.22
N LEU A 138 -6.75 11.26 -8.94
CA LEU A 138 -6.70 12.43 -8.07
C LEU A 138 -5.72 13.48 -8.59
N HIS A 139 -4.56 13.05 -9.09
CA HIS A 139 -3.57 13.93 -9.71
C HIS A 139 -4.13 14.64 -10.95
N ARG A 140 -4.87 13.91 -11.81
CA ARG A 140 -5.52 14.52 -12.99
C ARG A 140 -6.56 15.57 -12.60
N GLN A 141 -7.21 15.43 -11.44
CA GLN A 141 -8.14 16.43 -10.89
C GLN A 141 -7.43 17.57 -10.11
N GLY A 142 -6.10 17.54 -10.02
CA GLY A 142 -5.29 18.58 -9.39
C GLY A 142 -5.11 18.44 -7.87
N TYR A 143 -5.48 17.29 -7.28
CA TYR A 143 -5.32 17.07 -5.84
C TYR A 143 -3.93 16.55 -5.45
N ARG A 144 -3.43 17.02 -4.31
CA ARG A 144 -2.19 16.54 -3.70
C ARG A 144 -2.47 15.28 -2.88
N SER A 145 -2.16 14.13 -3.43
CA SER A 145 -2.30 12.86 -2.72
C SER A 145 -0.98 12.41 -2.08
N ALA A 146 -1.02 12.03 -0.80
CA ALA A 146 0.11 11.39 -0.11
C ALA A 146 -0.17 9.89 0.06
N TYR A 147 0.89 9.07 0.00
CA TYR A 147 0.79 7.63 0.26
C TYR A 147 1.31 7.29 1.66
N LEU A 148 0.46 6.72 2.51
CA LEU A 148 0.86 6.15 3.80
C LEU A 148 0.98 4.62 3.67
N MET A 149 2.21 4.12 3.67
CA MET A 149 2.50 2.68 3.63
C MET A 149 2.56 2.09 5.03
N THR A 150 1.74 1.07 5.29
CA THR A 150 1.78 0.28 6.53
C THR A 150 2.82 -0.84 6.46
N ASP A 151 3.10 -1.45 7.60
CA ASP A 151 4.00 -2.59 7.76
C ASP A 151 3.30 -3.96 7.62
N GLY A 152 2.08 -3.99 7.05
CA GLY A 152 1.34 -5.23 6.85
C GLY A 152 1.96 -6.20 5.81
N ALA A 153 2.83 -5.70 4.92
CA ALA A 153 3.43 -6.48 3.84
C ALA A 153 4.93 -6.12 3.67
N ALA A 154 5.41 -5.86 2.45
CA ALA A 154 6.79 -5.44 2.24
C ALA A 154 7.14 -4.23 3.11
N LEU A 155 8.19 -4.39 3.95
CA LEU A 155 8.67 -3.33 4.84
C LEU A 155 9.46 -2.24 4.10
N PRO A 156 10.39 -2.56 3.17
CA PRO A 156 11.12 -1.52 2.45
C PRO A 156 10.24 -0.90 1.37
N LEU A 157 9.96 0.40 1.45
CA LEU A 157 9.19 1.13 0.43
C LEU A 157 9.82 1.00 -0.96
N ALA A 158 11.16 0.98 -1.01
CA ALA A 158 11.94 0.86 -2.24
C ALA A 158 11.61 -0.41 -3.06
N PHE A 159 10.99 -1.42 -2.45
CA PHE A 159 10.50 -2.59 -3.19
C PHE A 159 9.44 -2.20 -4.24
N SER A 160 8.60 -1.20 -3.95
CA SER A 160 7.54 -0.78 -4.86
C SER A 160 8.06 0.05 -6.04
N ASN A 161 8.03 -0.53 -7.24
CA ASN A 161 8.20 0.24 -8.49
C ASN A 161 7.11 1.28 -8.69
N THR A 162 5.89 0.94 -8.27
CA THR A 162 4.73 1.83 -8.35
C THR A 162 5.02 3.14 -7.62
N VAL A 163 5.43 3.06 -6.35
CA VAL A 163 5.71 4.26 -5.55
C VAL A 163 6.87 5.07 -6.15
N ALA A 164 7.94 4.40 -6.60
CA ALA A 164 9.07 5.08 -7.23
C ALA A 164 8.64 5.93 -8.44
N ILE A 165 7.86 5.34 -9.36
CA ILE A 165 7.38 6.04 -10.57
C ILE A 165 6.38 7.15 -10.21
N LEU A 166 5.44 6.90 -9.28
CA LEU A 166 4.47 7.92 -8.88
C LEU A 166 5.16 9.14 -8.27
N LYS A 167 6.23 8.95 -7.50
CA LYS A 167 7.04 10.04 -6.94
C LYS A 167 7.85 10.77 -7.99
N GLU A 168 8.56 10.03 -8.86
CA GLU A 168 9.35 10.63 -9.95
C GLU A 168 8.49 11.51 -10.87
N ARG A 169 7.22 11.11 -11.08
CA ARG A 169 6.26 11.84 -11.89
C ARG A 169 5.45 12.89 -11.11
N ASN A 170 5.73 13.08 -9.82
CA ASN A 170 4.98 13.98 -8.92
C ASN A 170 3.45 13.73 -8.91
N ILE A 171 3.04 12.47 -9.14
CA ILE A 171 1.64 12.05 -9.09
C ILE A 171 1.17 11.99 -7.63
N ILE A 172 2.07 11.56 -6.73
CA ILE A 172 1.90 11.72 -5.28
C ILE A 172 2.88 12.77 -4.76
N CYS A 173 2.45 13.55 -3.76
CA CYS A 173 3.27 14.62 -3.17
C CYS A 173 4.34 14.10 -2.20
N GLY A 174 4.26 12.83 -1.81
CA GLY A 174 5.23 12.16 -0.96
C GLY A 174 4.69 10.86 -0.39
N SER A 175 5.56 10.13 0.30
CA SER A 175 5.23 8.87 0.96
C SER A 175 5.65 8.86 2.43
N VAL A 176 4.78 8.36 3.29
CA VAL A 176 5.05 8.13 4.71
C VAL A 176 5.09 6.62 4.95
N THR A 177 6.05 6.12 5.72
CA THR A 177 6.06 4.72 6.17
C THR A 177 5.80 4.64 7.67
N ALA A 178 4.88 3.77 8.07
CA ALA A 178 4.47 3.59 9.47
C ALA A 178 4.89 2.22 10.03
N GLY A 179 5.03 2.14 11.36
CA GLY A 179 5.36 0.90 12.03
C GLY A 179 6.78 0.45 11.72
N HIS A 180 6.94 -0.78 11.24
CA HIS A 180 8.23 -1.35 10.84
C HIS A 180 8.58 -1.18 9.35
N ALA A 181 7.65 -0.68 8.52
CA ALA A 181 7.95 -0.29 7.15
C ALA A 181 8.87 0.93 7.13
N PHE A 182 9.79 1.04 6.17
CA PHE A 182 10.81 2.07 6.15
C PHE A 182 11.21 2.48 4.72
N GLY A 183 11.93 3.60 4.60
CA GLY A 183 12.40 4.17 3.34
C GLY A 183 11.42 5.17 2.73
N GLY A 184 10.51 5.75 3.52
CA GLY A 184 9.60 6.83 3.10
C GLY A 184 10.31 8.17 2.93
N ASP A 185 9.59 9.16 2.40
CA ASP A 185 10.04 10.56 2.52
C ASP A 185 9.95 11.00 3.98
N LEU A 186 8.92 10.51 4.66
CA LEU A 186 8.73 10.64 6.10
C LEU A 186 8.63 9.25 6.73
N GLU A 187 9.13 9.15 7.96
CA GLU A 187 9.11 7.95 8.78
C GLU A 187 8.24 8.23 10.00
N ALA A 188 7.26 7.38 10.26
CA ALA A 188 6.37 7.50 11.41
C ALA A 188 6.42 6.24 12.27
N VAL A 189 6.21 6.41 13.58
CA VAL A 189 6.18 5.32 14.55
C VAL A 189 4.98 4.41 14.32
N ASN A 190 3.82 4.97 13.98
CA ASN A 190 2.58 4.22 13.75
C ASN A 190 1.68 4.91 12.71
N VAL A 191 0.51 4.32 12.43
CA VAL A 191 -0.44 4.85 11.44
C VAL A 191 -0.98 6.23 11.85
N TYR A 192 -1.24 6.48 13.13
CA TYR A 192 -1.79 7.77 13.59
C TYR A 192 -0.83 8.92 13.30
N SER A 193 0.42 8.80 13.74
CA SER A 193 1.43 9.82 13.45
C SER A 193 1.76 9.89 11.96
N GLY A 194 1.65 8.78 11.23
CA GLY A 194 1.80 8.76 9.78
C GLY A 194 0.71 9.53 9.04
N LEU A 195 -0.55 9.39 9.46
CA LEU A 195 -1.69 10.14 8.92
C LEU A 195 -1.52 11.64 9.19
N LEU A 196 -1.17 12.00 10.43
CA LEU A 196 -0.90 13.38 10.83
C LEU A 196 0.27 13.98 10.05
N ALA A 197 1.35 13.23 9.83
CA ALA A 197 2.48 13.68 9.02
C ALA A 197 2.10 13.90 7.55
N ALA A 198 1.32 12.99 6.97
CA ALA A 198 0.81 13.17 5.60
C ALA A 198 -0.03 14.45 5.47
N LYS A 199 -0.83 14.79 6.49
CA LYS A 199 -1.60 16.03 6.51
C LYS A 199 -0.73 17.26 6.78
N LYS A 200 -0.05 17.33 7.93
CA LYS A 200 0.60 18.55 8.43
C LYS A 200 1.97 18.81 7.81
N VAL A 201 2.69 17.78 7.39
CA VAL A 201 4.03 17.92 6.80
C VAL A 201 3.99 17.87 5.27
N LEU A 202 3.31 16.87 4.69
CA LEU A 202 3.20 16.78 3.23
C LEU A 202 2.10 17.68 2.64
N ALA A 203 1.27 18.30 3.48
CA ALA A 203 0.14 19.14 3.06
C ALA A 203 -0.75 18.43 2.03
N ALA A 204 -1.13 17.18 2.34
CA ALA A 204 -1.97 16.38 1.47
C ALA A 204 -3.44 16.84 1.54
N ASP A 205 -4.08 16.91 0.38
CA ASP A 205 -5.53 17.07 0.23
C ASP A 205 -6.24 15.73 0.41
N VAL A 206 -5.55 14.63 0.08
CA VAL A 206 -6.03 13.25 0.19
C VAL A 206 -4.92 12.35 0.66
N ILE A 207 -5.23 11.41 1.56
CA ILE A 207 -4.29 10.37 1.97
C ILE A 207 -4.76 9.03 1.41
N ILE A 208 -3.87 8.31 0.72
CA ILE A 208 -4.10 6.92 0.32
C ILE A 208 -3.31 6.05 1.30
N CYS A 209 -3.99 5.21 2.07
CA CYS A 209 -3.37 4.32 3.04
C CYS A 209 -3.56 2.85 2.67
N ALA A 210 -2.46 2.12 2.52
CA ALA A 210 -2.44 0.68 2.28
C ALA A 210 -1.07 0.09 2.60
N MET A 211 -1.01 -1.23 2.74
CA MET A 211 0.23 -1.99 2.81
C MET A 211 1.09 -1.87 1.54
N GLY A 212 2.39 -2.16 1.69
CA GLY A 212 3.31 -2.40 0.57
C GLY A 212 2.96 -3.66 -0.25
N PRO A 213 3.70 -3.96 -1.33
CA PRO A 213 3.49 -5.18 -2.10
C PRO A 213 3.62 -6.46 -1.24
N GLY A 214 2.89 -7.52 -1.59
CA GLY A 214 3.03 -8.84 -0.96
C GLY A 214 2.02 -9.14 0.15
N ILE A 215 0.73 -8.88 -0.08
CA ILE A 215 -0.35 -9.26 0.84
C ILE A 215 -0.27 -10.76 1.21
N VAL A 216 -0.47 -11.06 2.50
CA VAL A 216 -0.70 -12.42 2.97
C VAL A 216 -2.21 -12.68 3.07
N GLY A 217 -2.65 -13.84 2.60
CA GLY A 217 -4.01 -14.34 2.79
C GLY A 217 -3.97 -15.85 2.96
N THR A 218 -4.74 -16.37 3.91
CA THR A 218 -4.90 -17.80 4.19
C THR A 218 -6.32 -18.24 3.86
N GLY A 219 -6.60 -19.54 3.97
CA GLY A 219 -7.98 -20.04 3.90
C GLY A 219 -8.83 -19.75 5.15
N SER A 220 -8.26 -19.13 6.19
CA SER A 220 -8.98 -18.82 7.42
C SER A 220 -9.64 -17.44 7.36
N LYS A 221 -10.73 -17.27 8.11
CA LYS A 221 -11.51 -16.02 8.12
C LYS A 221 -10.70 -14.79 8.58
N TRP A 222 -9.71 -14.97 9.43
CA TRP A 222 -8.96 -13.89 10.08
C TRP A 222 -7.50 -13.79 9.62
N GLY A 223 -6.96 -14.83 9.00
CA GLY A 223 -5.56 -14.86 8.58
C GLY A 223 -5.35 -14.19 7.24
N PHE A 224 -5.48 -12.87 7.17
CA PHE A 224 -5.12 -12.06 6.01
C PHE A 224 -4.66 -10.67 6.44
N THR A 225 -3.64 -10.10 5.78
CA THR A 225 -3.07 -8.80 6.15
C THR A 225 -4.09 -7.67 6.07
N GLY A 226 -4.95 -7.69 5.04
CA GLY A 226 -5.93 -6.63 4.78
C GLY A 226 -6.95 -6.40 5.90
N VAL A 227 -6.93 -7.20 6.97
CA VAL A 227 -7.73 -6.97 8.18
C VAL A 227 -7.47 -5.58 8.78
N GLU A 228 -6.23 -5.07 8.62
CA GLU A 228 -5.79 -3.75 9.09
C GLU A 228 -6.62 -2.58 8.55
N GLN A 229 -7.33 -2.75 7.41
CA GLN A 229 -8.19 -1.71 6.86
C GLN A 229 -9.20 -1.22 7.91
N GLY A 230 -9.75 -2.11 8.73
CA GLY A 230 -10.70 -1.73 9.78
C GLY A 230 -10.06 -0.88 10.87
N ASP A 231 -8.85 -1.25 11.32
CA ASP A 231 -8.10 -0.51 12.34
C ASP A 231 -7.69 0.88 11.84
N ILE A 232 -7.29 0.97 10.58
CA ILE A 232 -6.91 2.25 9.97
C ILE A 232 -8.14 3.15 9.80
N LEU A 233 -9.30 2.63 9.40
CA LEU A 233 -10.54 3.41 9.32
C LEU A 233 -10.92 4.00 10.69
N ASN A 234 -10.78 3.21 11.76
CA ASN A 234 -10.99 3.69 13.13
C ASN A 234 -9.98 4.79 13.49
N ALA A 235 -8.70 4.63 13.11
CA ALA A 235 -7.66 5.63 13.34
C ALA A 235 -7.93 6.95 12.62
N VAL A 236 -8.45 6.89 11.39
CA VAL A 236 -8.82 8.08 10.59
C VAL A 236 -9.92 8.87 11.31
N GLU A 237 -10.97 8.19 11.76
CA GLU A 237 -12.07 8.84 12.49
C GLU A 237 -11.61 9.41 13.83
N SER A 238 -10.76 8.68 14.57
CA SER A 238 -10.18 9.16 15.84
C SER A 238 -9.40 10.46 15.69
N LEU A 239 -8.85 10.71 14.50
CA LEU A 239 -8.12 11.94 14.15
C LEU A 239 -9.01 12.94 13.38
N GLN A 240 -10.34 12.79 13.41
CA GLN A 240 -11.30 13.68 12.75
C GLN A 240 -11.11 13.80 11.22
N GLY A 241 -10.59 12.74 10.58
CA GLY A 241 -10.56 12.59 9.13
C GLY A 241 -11.87 12.03 8.57
N ILE A 242 -11.95 11.90 7.24
CA ILE A 242 -13.09 11.24 6.58
C ILE A 242 -12.66 9.82 6.15
N PRO A 243 -13.11 8.77 6.87
CA PRO A 243 -12.74 7.39 6.55
C PRO A 243 -13.46 6.90 5.28
N ILE A 244 -12.69 6.54 4.25
CA ILE A 244 -13.20 5.96 3.01
C ILE A 244 -12.68 4.53 2.88
N ALA A 245 -13.57 3.56 3.05
CA ALA A 245 -13.25 2.14 2.94
C ALA A 245 -13.27 1.72 1.47
N VAL A 246 -12.09 1.63 0.84
CA VAL A 246 -11.97 1.20 -0.56
C VAL A 246 -12.20 -0.31 -0.63
N PRO A 247 -13.31 -0.77 -1.23
CA PRO A 247 -13.58 -2.19 -1.28
C PRO A 247 -12.77 -2.86 -2.38
N ARG A 248 -12.44 -4.13 -2.19
CA ARG A 248 -11.98 -4.97 -3.27
C ARG A 248 -13.18 -5.63 -3.93
N ILE A 249 -13.50 -5.22 -5.15
CA ILE A 249 -14.58 -5.80 -5.95
C ILE A 249 -13.97 -6.42 -7.21
N GLY A 250 -14.44 -7.60 -7.60
CA GLY A 250 -14.01 -8.25 -8.82
C GLY A 250 -15.00 -9.34 -9.24
N PHE A 251 -15.04 -9.63 -10.53
CA PHE A 251 -15.90 -10.68 -11.09
C PHE A 251 -15.15 -11.62 -12.04
N ALA A 252 -13.85 -11.41 -12.25
CA ALA A 252 -13.05 -12.20 -13.18
C ALA A 252 -12.75 -13.63 -12.71
N ASP A 253 -12.96 -13.93 -11.42
CA ASP A 253 -12.82 -15.30 -10.91
C ASP A 253 -14.09 -16.12 -11.19
N THR A 254 -13.92 -17.32 -11.72
CA THR A 254 -15.04 -18.21 -12.07
C THR A 254 -15.75 -18.77 -10.84
N ARG A 255 -15.09 -18.79 -9.68
CA ARG A 255 -15.65 -19.30 -8.43
C ARG A 255 -16.50 -18.23 -7.78
N GLU A 256 -17.77 -18.56 -7.52
CA GLU A 256 -18.78 -17.64 -7.01
C GLU A 256 -18.36 -16.86 -5.75
N ARG A 257 -17.72 -17.53 -4.77
CA ARG A 257 -17.23 -16.90 -3.53
C ARG A 257 -16.14 -15.83 -3.72
N HIS A 258 -15.57 -15.73 -4.92
CA HIS A 258 -14.55 -14.74 -5.28
C HIS A 258 -15.10 -13.65 -6.20
N ARG A 259 -16.41 -13.63 -6.47
CA ARG A 259 -17.13 -12.60 -7.23
C ARG A 259 -17.73 -11.55 -6.29
N GLY A 260 -17.96 -10.35 -6.80
CA GLY A 260 -18.51 -9.22 -6.05
C GLY A 260 -17.50 -8.62 -5.07
N ILE A 261 -17.99 -8.13 -3.92
CA ILE A 261 -17.15 -7.65 -2.83
C ILE A 261 -16.41 -8.84 -2.22
N SER A 262 -15.09 -8.71 -2.08
CA SER A 262 -14.27 -9.71 -1.43
C SER A 262 -14.76 -10.04 -0.02
N HIS A 263 -14.81 -11.32 0.32
CA HIS A 263 -15.15 -11.78 1.68
C HIS A 263 -14.21 -11.21 2.75
N HIS A 264 -12.96 -10.89 2.41
CA HIS A 264 -12.02 -10.18 3.29
C HIS A 264 -12.54 -8.77 3.60
N THR A 265 -12.94 -8.00 2.58
CA THR A 265 -13.55 -6.68 2.75
C THR A 265 -14.83 -6.76 3.57
N LEU A 266 -15.73 -7.71 3.27
CA LEU A 266 -16.96 -7.91 4.04
C LEU A 266 -16.66 -8.22 5.52
N THR A 267 -15.66 -9.07 5.79
CA THR A 267 -15.23 -9.40 7.16
C THR A 267 -14.72 -8.17 7.90
N VAL A 268 -13.87 -7.36 7.26
CA VAL A 268 -13.36 -6.11 7.85
C VAL A 268 -14.50 -5.17 8.23
N LEU A 269 -15.39 -4.89 7.28
CA LEU A 269 -16.49 -3.96 7.48
C LEU A 269 -17.49 -4.46 8.52
N LYS A 270 -17.79 -5.76 8.55
CA LYS A 270 -18.75 -6.30 9.52
C LYS A 270 -18.16 -6.46 10.92
N ARG A 271 -16.87 -6.76 11.05
CA ARG A 271 -16.31 -7.30 12.30
C ARG A 271 -15.18 -6.48 12.92
N VAL A 272 -14.52 -5.61 12.17
CA VAL A 272 -13.32 -4.89 12.62
C VAL A 272 -13.56 -3.39 12.69
N CYS A 273 -14.04 -2.78 11.60
CA CYS A 273 -14.36 -1.36 11.57
C CYS A 273 -15.49 -1.03 12.55
N ARG A 274 -15.31 0.03 13.33
CA ARG A 274 -16.21 0.46 14.43
C ARG A 274 -16.82 1.84 14.19
N VAL A 275 -16.50 2.45 13.06
CA VAL A 275 -16.93 3.81 12.71
C VAL A 275 -17.77 3.77 11.44
N GLU A 276 -18.64 4.77 11.27
CA GLU A 276 -19.36 4.96 10.02
C GLU A 276 -18.36 5.46 8.97
N ALA A 277 -18.02 4.60 8.02
CA ALA A 277 -17.16 4.94 6.89
C ALA A 277 -17.96 5.10 5.60
N ILE A 278 -17.36 5.80 4.65
CA ILE A 278 -17.88 5.87 3.29
C ILE A 278 -17.44 4.62 2.54
N LEU A 279 -18.38 3.94 1.88
CA LEU A 279 -18.13 2.76 1.07
C LEU A 279 -18.45 3.06 -0.40
N PRO A 280 -17.45 3.47 -1.21
CA PRO A 280 -17.65 3.71 -2.64
C PRO A 280 -17.91 2.41 -3.39
N LEU A 281 -18.91 2.42 -4.27
CA LEU A 281 -19.26 1.31 -5.16
C LEU A 281 -19.27 1.81 -6.60
N PRO A 282 -18.64 1.11 -7.56
CA PRO A 282 -18.74 1.48 -8.96
C PRO A 282 -20.15 1.19 -9.50
N GLU A 283 -20.63 2.02 -10.42
CA GLU A 283 -21.75 1.64 -11.30
C GLU A 283 -21.29 0.53 -12.25
N LEU A 284 -21.93 -0.64 -12.15
CA LEU A 284 -21.70 -1.82 -12.98
C LEU A 284 -23.04 -2.29 -13.60
N GLU A 285 -22.96 -3.31 -14.46
CA GLU A 285 -24.14 -3.96 -15.03
C GLU A 285 -25.11 -4.49 -13.96
N ASP A 286 -26.41 -4.47 -14.24
CA ASP A 286 -27.48 -4.77 -13.28
C ASP A 286 -27.30 -6.10 -12.52
N GLN A 287 -26.83 -7.15 -13.20
CA GLN A 287 -26.58 -8.45 -12.57
C GLN A 287 -25.46 -8.38 -11.53
N LYS A 288 -24.36 -7.67 -11.85
CA LYS A 288 -23.23 -7.46 -10.92
C LYS A 288 -23.65 -6.57 -9.75
N MET A 289 -24.43 -5.52 -10.03
CA MET A 289 -24.95 -4.63 -8.99
C MET A 289 -25.92 -5.36 -8.06
N SER A 290 -26.83 -6.18 -8.59
CA SER A 290 -27.75 -6.99 -7.79
C SER A 290 -26.99 -7.91 -6.84
N PHE A 291 -25.93 -8.56 -7.34
CA PHE A 291 -25.05 -9.42 -6.52
C PHE A 291 -24.35 -8.64 -5.40
N ILE A 292 -23.77 -7.48 -5.70
CA ILE A 292 -23.12 -6.61 -4.69
C ILE A 292 -24.12 -6.17 -3.63
N LEU A 293 -25.31 -5.72 -4.03
CA LEU A 293 -26.35 -5.27 -3.11
C LEU A 293 -26.84 -6.40 -2.22
N GLU A 294 -26.95 -7.62 -2.74
CA GLU A 294 -27.28 -8.81 -1.94
C GLU A 294 -26.20 -9.09 -0.89
N GLN A 295 -24.91 -9.02 -1.24
CA GLN A 295 -23.81 -9.17 -0.28
C GLN A 295 -23.88 -8.11 0.83
N LEU A 296 -24.10 -6.85 0.47
CA LEU A 296 -24.21 -5.76 1.43
C LEU A 296 -25.43 -5.91 2.35
N ARG A 297 -26.59 -6.35 1.82
CA ARG A 297 -27.79 -6.63 2.62
C ARG A 297 -27.56 -7.78 3.59
N LYS A 298 -26.99 -8.88 3.11
CA LYS A 298 -26.73 -10.08 3.92
C LYS A 298 -25.81 -9.80 5.11
N GLU A 299 -24.85 -8.91 4.93
CA GLU A 299 -23.91 -8.50 5.98
C GLU A 299 -24.40 -7.25 6.77
N GLU A 300 -25.60 -6.73 6.47
CA GLU A 300 -26.21 -5.54 7.09
C GLU A 300 -25.36 -4.26 6.96
N LEU A 301 -24.60 -4.15 5.87
CA LEU A 301 -23.63 -3.06 5.68
C LEU A 301 -24.29 -1.77 5.16
N LEU A 302 -25.47 -1.86 4.54
CA LEU A 302 -26.17 -0.67 4.00
C LEU A 302 -26.63 0.32 5.07
N GLU A 303 -26.82 -0.16 6.30
CA GLU A 303 -27.20 0.68 7.45
C GLU A 303 -25.98 1.16 8.25
N SER A 304 -24.87 0.42 8.18
CA SER A 304 -23.65 0.67 8.96
C SER A 304 -22.67 1.60 8.24
N TYR A 305 -22.83 1.77 6.92
CA TYR A 305 -21.92 2.52 6.06
C TYR A 305 -22.66 3.46 5.13
N LEU A 306 -21.98 4.55 4.76
CA LEU A 306 -22.43 5.42 3.69
C LEU A 306 -22.05 4.80 2.33
N CYS A 307 -22.87 3.87 1.85
CA CYS A 307 -22.69 3.21 0.57
C CYS A 307 -23.02 4.18 -0.59
N CYS A 308 -22.01 4.52 -1.40
CA CYS A 308 -22.10 5.54 -2.45
C CYS A 308 -21.91 4.92 -3.83
N LEU A 309 -22.94 4.94 -4.67
CA LEU A 309 -22.84 4.48 -6.05
C LEU A 309 -22.22 5.57 -6.93
N GLU A 310 -21.13 5.29 -7.62
CA GLU A 310 -20.49 6.28 -8.47
C GLU A 310 -20.18 5.72 -9.87
N ARG A 311 -20.66 6.43 -10.88
CA ARG A 311 -20.32 6.17 -12.27
C ARG A 311 -18.92 6.69 -12.57
N VAL A 312 -18.11 5.90 -13.28
CA VAL A 312 -16.78 6.32 -13.73
C VAL A 312 -16.80 6.45 -15.25
N GLU A 313 -16.65 7.68 -15.73
CA GLU A 313 -16.47 7.98 -17.15
C GLU A 313 -14.98 8.14 -17.47
N GLY A 314 -14.58 7.92 -18.72
CA GLY A 314 -13.17 8.04 -19.12
C GLY A 314 -12.23 7.01 -18.45
N PHE A 315 -12.77 5.84 -18.07
CA PHE A 315 -12.02 4.76 -17.42
C PHE A 315 -10.71 4.42 -18.16
N HIS A 316 -10.81 4.18 -19.47
CA HIS A 316 -9.68 3.86 -20.33
C HIS A 316 -8.73 5.06 -20.49
N ASP A 317 -9.26 6.27 -20.70
CA ASP A 317 -8.44 7.47 -20.88
C ASP A 317 -7.50 7.76 -19.69
N ILE A 318 -7.95 7.46 -18.47
CA ILE A 318 -7.17 7.68 -17.25
C ILE A 318 -6.11 6.59 -17.06
N LEU A 319 -6.45 5.33 -17.32
CA LEU A 319 -5.60 4.18 -16.95
C LEU A 319 -4.72 3.67 -18.09
N ASP A 320 -5.15 3.81 -19.35
CA ASP A 320 -4.36 3.37 -20.52
C ASP A 320 -3.16 4.30 -20.77
N ASN A 321 -3.27 5.57 -20.39
CA ASN A 321 -2.18 6.55 -20.44
C ASN A 321 -1.29 6.53 -19.18
N SER A 322 -1.45 5.52 -18.33
CA SER A 322 -0.65 5.35 -17.11
C SER A 322 0.83 5.15 -17.45
N PRO A 323 1.77 5.78 -16.72
CA PRO A 323 3.20 5.48 -16.84
C PRO A 323 3.57 4.08 -16.29
N LEU A 324 2.59 3.36 -15.75
CA LEU A 324 2.71 2.06 -15.10
C LEU A 324 1.87 1.03 -15.83
N LYS A 325 2.41 -0.18 -15.98
CA LYS A 325 1.62 -1.36 -16.31
C LYS A 325 0.80 -1.79 -15.09
N LEU A 326 -0.47 -1.37 -15.07
CA LEU A 326 -1.39 -1.65 -13.98
C LEU A 326 -1.80 -3.12 -13.96
N SER A 327 -1.68 -3.77 -12.80
CA SER A 327 -2.18 -5.12 -12.59
C SER A 327 -2.51 -5.38 -11.13
N THR A 328 -3.38 -6.35 -10.89
CA THR A 328 -3.76 -6.81 -9.56
C THR A 328 -3.82 -8.34 -9.57
N MET A 329 -3.10 -8.98 -8.63
CA MET A 329 -3.02 -10.45 -8.57
C MET A 329 -2.69 -11.13 -9.90
N GLY A 330 -1.81 -10.51 -10.70
CA GLY A 330 -1.39 -11.01 -12.00
C GLY A 330 -2.32 -10.68 -13.18
N ARG A 331 -3.45 -10.02 -12.95
CA ARG A 331 -4.44 -9.63 -13.97
C ARG A 331 -4.36 -8.15 -14.30
N GLY A 332 -4.38 -7.80 -15.58
CA GLY A 332 -4.35 -6.43 -16.09
C GLY A 332 -5.73 -5.74 -16.10
N LEU A 333 -5.79 -4.54 -16.70
CA LEU A 333 -7.00 -3.72 -16.83
C LEU A 333 -8.15 -4.47 -17.51
N GLU A 334 -7.87 -5.13 -18.65
CA GLU A 334 -8.86 -5.88 -19.43
C GLU A 334 -9.36 -7.14 -18.72
N GLU A 335 -8.48 -7.77 -17.93
CA GLU A 335 -8.79 -9.01 -17.23
C GLU A 335 -9.57 -8.77 -15.93
N GLU A 336 -9.40 -7.61 -15.29
CA GLU A 336 -10.10 -7.24 -14.05
C GLU A 336 -10.67 -5.79 -14.06
N PRO A 337 -11.53 -5.43 -15.04
CA PRO A 337 -11.99 -4.06 -15.21
C PRO A 337 -12.81 -3.55 -14.01
N ASP A 338 -13.61 -4.43 -13.38
CA ASP A 338 -14.47 -4.06 -12.25
C ASP A 338 -13.67 -3.63 -11.02
N PHE A 339 -12.50 -4.24 -10.80
CA PHE A 339 -11.57 -3.81 -9.73
C PHE A 339 -11.08 -2.40 -9.98
N PHE A 340 -10.58 -2.10 -11.18
CA PHE A 340 -10.06 -0.78 -11.50
C PHE A 340 -11.17 0.29 -11.52
N LYS A 341 -12.38 -0.05 -12.00
CA LYS A 341 -13.56 0.84 -11.93
C LYS A 341 -13.90 1.19 -10.48
N THR A 342 -13.81 0.21 -9.57
CA THR A 342 -14.01 0.43 -8.13
C THR A 342 -13.03 1.46 -7.57
N LEU A 343 -11.76 1.38 -7.96
CA LEU A 343 -10.73 2.32 -7.50
C LEU A 343 -11.00 3.75 -8.00
N LEU A 344 -11.37 3.90 -9.26
CA LEU A 344 -11.74 5.21 -9.80
C LEU A 344 -13.03 5.76 -9.19
N ALA A 345 -14.01 4.89 -8.89
CA ALA A 345 -15.22 5.27 -8.17
C ALA A 345 -14.87 5.81 -6.77
N ALA A 346 -13.95 5.15 -6.05
CA ALA A 346 -13.48 5.63 -4.74
C ALA A 346 -12.77 6.99 -4.83
N ALA A 347 -11.91 7.18 -5.84
CA ALA A 347 -11.25 8.46 -6.08
C ALA A 347 -12.26 9.57 -6.47
N ARG A 348 -13.27 9.27 -7.27
CA ARG A 348 -14.34 10.21 -7.66
C ARG A 348 -15.26 10.57 -6.49
N VAL A 349 -15.63 9.60 -5.65
CA VAL A 349 -16.35 9.89 -4.40
C VAL A 349 -15.52 10.82 -3.50
N THR A 350 -14.21 10.62 -3.45
CA THR A 350 -13.29 11.52 -2.73
C THR A 350 -13.30 12.93 -3.30
N GLU A 351 -13.23 13.07 -4.63
CA GLU A 351 -13.37 14.37 -5.29
C GLU A 351 -14.69 15.07 -4.95
N ARG A 352 -15.82 14.35 -4.95
CA ARG A 352 -17.13 14.92 -4.57
C ARG A 352 -17.10 15.48 -3.15
N ILE A 353 -16.49 14.75 -2.21
CA ILE A 353 -16.33 15.20 -0.81
C ILE A 353 -15.54 16.51 -0.77
N LEU A 354 -14.40 16.57 -1.45
CA LEU A 354 -13.55 17.77 -1.50
C LEU A 354 -14.24 18.97 -2.13
N ARG A 355 -15.15 18.73 -3.09
CA ARG A 355 -15.97 19.78 -3.72
C ARG A 355 -17.24 20.14 -2.94
N GLY A 356 -17.53 19.46 -1.83
CA GLY A 356 -18.80 19.64 -1.10
C GLY A 356 -20.02 19.18 -1.90
N GLU A 357 -19.84 18.31 -2.88
CA GLU A 357 -20.93 17.76 -3.68
C GLU A 357 -21.70 16.67 -2.91
N LYS A 358 -22.98 16.54 -3.23
CA LYS A 358 -23.81 15.47 -2.68
C LYS A 358 -23.31 14.10 -3.16
N LEU A 359 -23.22 13.16 -2.22
CA LEU A 359 -22.91 11.77 -2.52
C LEU A 359 -24.17 10.99 -2.92
N ASN A 360 -24.01 10.10 -3.89
CA ASN A 360 -25.04 9.22 -4.43
C ASN A 360 -25.29 8.03 -3.49
N ARG A 361 -25.85 8.31 -2.31
CA ARG A 361 -26.12 7.30 -1.28
C ARG A 361 -27.19 6.30 -1.76
N ILE A 362 -26.86 5.02 -1.69
CA ILE A 362 -27.85 3.94 -1.83
C ILE A 362 -28.67 3.88 -0.54
N ARG A 363 -30.00 3.95 -0.67
CA ARG A 363 -30.94 3.76 0.45
C ARG A 363 -31.64 2.42 0.28
N LEU A 364 -31.85 1.71 1.38
CA LEU A 364 -32.79 0.60 1.41
C LEU A 364 -34.19 1.17 1.13
N SER A 365 -34.83 0.67 0.08
CA SER A 365 -36.24 0.92 -0.25
C SER A 365 -37.15 0.10 0.65
#